data_AF-A0A7K2VT65-F1
#
_entry.id   AF-A0A7K2VT65-F1
#
_cell.length_a   1.000
_cell.length_b   1.000
_cell.length_c   1.000
_cell.angle_alpha   90.00
_cell.angle_beta   90.00
_cell.angle_gamma   90.00
#
_symmetry.space_group_name_H-M   'P 1'
#
loop_
_entity.id
_entity.type
_entity.pdbx_description
1 polymer ?
#
loop_
_entity_poly.entity_id
_entity_poly.type
_entity_poly.pdbx_seq_one_letter_code
_entity_poly.pdbx_strand_id
1 'polypeptide(L)'
;MLPFDKRRIYLYAYRHTFAQRYADAGVRVEVLKELMDHKQLSTTQCYYRVGEMRRREAFDRVTTMQFDWHGSRIWRQATALLDSEHARRAVGEVAVPYGICTEPTNVAAGGGECPVRFRCVGCAHFRTDVSFLPDLEAYLSDLLRNRERLLATVEADQWAKDEAMPSDEEIRRVRRLITRIKADVNELDDDERAQIEQAVTTIRRARNSVINLGIPHLRQPLPDIRPDRSA
;
A
#
# COMPACT_ATOMS: atom_id res chain seq x y z
N MET A 1 32.76 -8.25 -0.17
CA MET A 1 32.08 -7.05 -0.70
C MET A 1 33.12 -6.20 -1.39
N LEU A 2 33.08 -6.07 -2.72
CA LEU A 2 34.04 -5.24 -3.43
C LEU A 2 33.74 -3.76 -3.16
N PRO A 3 34.74 -2.88 -2.96
CA PRO A 3 34.52 -1.45 -2.78
C PRO A 3 33.82 -0.84 -4.01
N PHE A 4 32.88 0.08 -3.77
CA PHE A 4 32.22 0.81 -4.85
C PHE A 4 33.21 1.75 -5.55
N ASP A 5 33.21 1.74 -6.89
CA ASP A 5 34.07 2.63 -7.68
C ASP A 5 33.60 4.08 -7.56
N LYS A 6 34.37 4.88 -6.83
CA LYS A 6 34.09 6.31 -6.59
C LYS A 6 34.06 7.14 -7.88
N ARG A 7 34.67 6.68 -8.98
CA ARG A 7 34.60 7.37 -10.29
C ARG A 7 33.18 7.42 -10.86
N ARG A 8 32.30 6.52 -10.39
CA ARG A 8 30.88 6.50 -10.77
C ARG A 8 30.02 7.48 -9.97
N ILE A 9 30.59 8.18 -8.99
CA ILE A 9 29.90 9.21 -8.20
C ILE A 9 30.21 10.59 -8.82
N TYR A 10 29.29 11.08 -9.65
CA TYR A 10 29.37 12.39 -10.27
C TYR A 10 27.98 13.06 -10.28
N LEU A 11 27.94 14.39 -10.46
CA LEU A 11 26.70 15.18 -10.29
C LEU A 11 25.51 14.62 -11.09
N TYR A 12 25.74 14.25 -12.36
CA TYR A 12 24.66 13.73 -13.22
C TYR A 12 24.20 12.31 -12.81
N ALA A 13 25.03 11.53 -12.12
CA ALA A 13 24.63 10.24 -11.56
C ALA A 13 23.55 10.41 -10.49
N TYR A 14 23.63 11.43 -9.63
CA TYR A 14 22.60 11.71 -8.63
C TYR A 14 21.24 11.99 -9.26
N ARG A 15 21.22 12.71 -10.39
CA ARG A 15 20.00 13.00 -11.15
C ARG A 15 19.39 11.73 -11.76
N HIS A 16 20.21 10.84 -12.32
CA HIS A 16 19.76 9.54 -12.80
C HIS A 16 19.25 8.64 -11.67
N THR A 17 19.95 8.61 -10.52
CA THR A 17 19.51 7.82 -9.35
C THR A 17 18.21 8.36 -8.77
N PHE A 18 18.04 9.68 -8.71
CA PHE A 18 16.76 10.30 -8.36
C PHE A 18 15.66 9.82 -9.31
N ALA A 19 15.85 9.98 -10.61
CA ALA A 19 14.88 9.59 -11.62
C ALA A 19 14.51 8.11 -11.57
N GLN A 20 15.52 7.24 -11.49
CA GLN A 20 15.32 5.79 -11.42
C GLN A 20 14.57 5.38 -10.15
N ARG A 21 14.88 5.97 -8.98
CA ARG A 21 14.15 5.67 -7.74
C ARG A 21 12.67 6.03 -7.84
N TYR A 22 12.35 7.15 -8.49
CA TYR A 22 10.96 7.57 -8.69
C TYR A 22 10.24 6.71 -9.75
N ALA A 23 10.93 6.33 -10.83
CA ALA A 23 10.41 5.38 -11.82
C ALA A 23 10.13 4.00 -11.18
N ASP A 24 11.08 3.47 -10.41
CA ASP A 24 10.97 2.20 -9.68
C ASP A 24 9.85 2.24 -8.61
N ALA A 25 9.64 3.42 -8.01
CA ALA A 25 8.54 3.67 -7.08
C ALA A 25 7.17 3.81 -7.77
N GLY A 26 7.11 3.78 -9.10
CA GLY A 26 5.88 3.82 -9.88
C GLY A 26 5.32 5.22 -10.14
N VAL A 27 6.13 6.28 -9.99
CA VAL A 27 5.71 7.63 -10.36
C VAL A 27 5.41 7.70 -11.86
N ARG A 28 4.41 8.48 -12.25
CA ARG A 28 3.97 8.64 -13.64
C ARG A 28 5.06 9.29 -14.51
N VAL A 29 5.29 8.80 -15.73
CA VAL A 29 6.34 9.32 -16.64
C VAL A 29 6.15 10.78 -17.01
N GLU A 30 4.92 11.29 -17.10
CA GLU A 30 4.60 12.71 -17.31
C GLU A 30 4.97 13.55 -16.08
N VAL A 31 4.75 13.01 -14.88
CA VAL A 31 5.15 13.64 -13.61
C VAL A 31 6.66 13.66 -13.46
N LEU A 32 7.32 12.54 -13.71
CA LEU A 32 8.78 12.49 -13.65
C LEU A 32 9.39 13.38 -14.74
N LYS A 33 8.75 13.51 -15.91
CA LYS A 33 9.14 14.47 -16.95
C LYS A 33 9.08 15.91 -16.42
N GLU A 34 8.01 16.29 -15.72
CA GLU A 34 7.91 17.62 -15.10
C GLU A 34 8.92 17.82 -13.96
N LEU A 35 9.06 16.85 -13.04
CA LEU A 35 10.03 16.91 -11.95
C LEU A 35 11.48 16.99 -12.44
N MET A 36 11.76 16.32 -13.56
CA MET A 36 13.05 16.40 -14.22
C MET A 36 13.14 17.57 -15.19
N ASP A 37 12.11 18.38 -15.39
CA ASP A 37 12.11 19.48 -16.38
C ASP A 37 12.56 18.99 -17.78
N HIS A 38 12.10 17.81 -18.18
CA HIS A 38 12.34 17.28 -19.52
C HIS A 38 11.33 17.86 -20.50
N LYS A 39 11.82 18.33 -21.65
CA LYS A 39 10.98 18.88 -22.73
C LYS A 39 10.20 17.80 -23.47
N GLN A 40 10.82 16.65 -23.69
CA GLN A 40 10.22 15.51 -24.43
C GLN A 40 9.95 14.34 -23.49
N LEU A 41 8.80 13.69 -23.66
CA LEU A 41 8.41 12.53 -22.85
C LEU A 41 9.35 11.33 -23.08
N SER A 42 9.82 11.15 -24.31
CA SER A 42 10.78 10.12 -24.71
C SER A 42 12.07 10.14 -23.89
N THR A 43 12.52 11.31 -23.44
CA THR A 43 13.71 11.45 -22.59
C THR A 43 13.49 10.85 -21.21
N THR A 44 12.30 10.98 -20.63
CA THR A 44 11.96 10.39 -19.33
C THR A 44 11.60 8.91 -19.46
N GLN A 45 11.05 8.48 -20.60
CA GLN A 45 10.72 7.08 -20.85
C GLN A 45 11.94 6.14 -20.74
N CYS A 46 13.17 6.64 -20.89
CA CYS A 46 14.36 5.80 -20.72
C CYS A 46 14.53 5.22 -19.31
N TYR A 47 13.90 5.84 -18.29
CA TYR A 47 13.86 5.31 -16.93
C TYR A 47 12.81 4.21 -16.73
N TYR A 48 11.91 4.04 -17.70
CA TYR A 48 10.80 3.10 -17.61
C TYR A 48 10.94 1.93 -18.56
N ARG A 49 10.69 0.71 -18.07
CA ARG A 49 10.54 -0.47 -18.94
C ARG A 49 9.09 -0.56 -19.46
N VAL A 50 8.86 -1.19 -20.62
CA VAL A 50 7.49 -1.40 -21.19
C VAL A 50 6.54 -2.11 -20.19
N GLY A 51 7.09 -2.93 -19.29
CA GLY A 51 6.32 -3.51 -18.17
C GLY A 51 5.81 -2.49 -17.15
N GLU A 52 6.48 -1.36 -16.97
CA GLU A 52 6.10 -0.30 -16.02
C GLU A 52 4.97 0.57 -16.54
N MET A 53 4.87 0.83 -17.85
CA MET A 53 3.69 1.49 -18.44
C MET A 53 2.43 0.64 -18.24
N ARG A 54 2.50 -0.68 -18.50
CA ARG A 54 1.39 -1.62 -18.25
C ARG A 54 1.05 -1.73 -16.76
N ARG A 55 2.08 -1.75 -15.90
CA ARG A 55 1.90 -1.74 -14.43
C ARG A 55 1.17 -0.49 -13.97
N ARG A 56 1.42 0.64 -14.63
CA ARG A 56 0.80 1.91 -14.32
C ARG A 56 -0.63 2.02 -14.83
N GLU A 57 -0.93 1.60 -16.05
CA GLU A 57 -2.32 1.52 -16.53
C GLU A 57 -3.16 0.60 -15.61
N ALA A 58 -2.57 -0.50 -15.14
CA ALA A 58 -3.19 -1.35 -14.13
C ALA A 58 -3.42 -0.61 -12.80
N PHE A 59 -2.45 0.19 -12.34
CA PHE A 59 -2.57 0.98 -11.11
C PHE A 59 -3.64 2.07 -11.22
N ASP A 60 -3.66 2.82 -12.32
CA ASP A 60 -4.66 3.87 -12.59
C ASP A 60 -6.07 3.27 -12.59
N ARG A 61 -6.25 2.09 -13.20
CA ARG A 61 -7.52 1.34 -13.22
C ARG A 61 -7.98 0.87 -11.85
N VAL A 62 -7.07 0.43 -10.98
CA VAL A 62 -7.41 0.01 -9.62
C VAL A 62 -7.67 1.20 -8.69
N THR A 63 -7.00 2.33 -8.94
CA THR A 63 -7.16 3.57 -8.16
C THR A 63 -8.56 4.19 -8.30
N THR A 64 -9.28 3.91 -9.39
CA THR A 64 -10.69 4.32 -9.55
C THR A 64 -11.62 3.63 -8.54
N MET A 65 -11.20 2.49 -7.98
CA MET A 65 -11.92 1.71 -6.98
C MET A 65 -11.21 1.75 -5.62
N GLN A 66 -10.98 2.96 -5.12
CA GLN A 66 -10.50 3.17 -3.75
C GLN A 66 -11.64 3.28 -2.74
N PHE A 67 -11.39 2.75 -1.56
CA PHE A 67 -12.30 2.71 -0.42
C PHE A 67 -11.64 3.33 0.80
N ASP A 68 -12.44 4.00 1.63
CA ASP A 68 -12.00 4.42 2.95
C ASP A 68 -12.09 3.27 3.98
N TRP A 69 -11.72 3.56 5.22
CA TRP A 69 -11.79 2.60 6.33
C TRP A 69 -13.22 2.17 6.70
N HIS A 70 -14.25 2.90 6.28
CA HIS A 70 -15.66 2.51 6.44
C HIS A 70 -16.18 1.61 5.30
N GLY A 71 -15.42 1.50 4.20
CA GLY A 71 -15.84 0.82 2.98
C GLY A 71 -16.71 1.69 2.07
N SER A 72 -16.69 3.01 2.26
CA SER A 72 -17.29 3.96 1.33
C SER A 72 -16.35 4.16 0.14
N ARG A 73 -16.90 4.17 -1.09
CA ARG A 73 -16.12 4.55 -2.26
C ARG A 73 -15.63 5.98 -2.11
N ILE A 74 -14.35 6.16 -2.35
CA ILE A 74 -13.77 7.48 -2.49
C ILE A 74 -13.89 7.80 -3.97
N TRP A 75 -15.05 8.37 -4.33
CA TRP A 75 -15.30 8.88 -5.67
C TRP A 75 -14.31 10.01 -5.95
N ARG A 76 -13.20 9.66 -6.58
CA ARG A 76 -12.28 10.63 -7.19
C ARG A 76 -12.66 10.62 -8.67
N GLN A 77 -13.09 11.76 -9.20
CA GLN A 77 -13.15 11.94 -10.65
C GLN A 77 -11.79 11.52 -11.21
N ALA A 78 -11.72 10.34 -11.82
CA ALA A 78 -10.54 9.84 -12.53
C ALA A 78 -10.41 10.52 -13.90
N THR A 79 -10.87 11.78 -13.98
CA THR A 79 -10.95 12.58 -15.19
C THR A 79 -10.09 13.80 -14.94
N ALA A 80 -8.83 13.72 -15.40
CA ALA A 80 -7.90 14.84 -15.47
C ALA A 80 -7.58 15.53 -14.12
N LEU A 81 -7.16 14.77 -13.11
CA LEU A 81 -6.31 15.38 -12.08
C LEU A 81 -5.03 15.83 -12.78
N LEU A 82 -4.79 17.15 -12.76
CA LEU A 82 -3.57 17.79 -13.25
C LEU A 82 -2.35 16.97 -12.82
N ASP A 83 -1.32 16.90 -13.66
CA ASP A 83 -0.20 16.01 -13.38
C ASP A 83 0.46 16.26 -12.01
N SER A 84 0.37 17.50 -11.53
CA SER A 84 0.73 17.98 -10.20
C SER A 84 -0.04 17.34 -9.03
N GLU A 85 -1.33 16.99 -9.17
CA GLU A 85 -2.11 16.35 -8.11
C GLU A 85 -1.71 14.88 -7.92
N HIS A 86 -1.39 14.16 -9.00
CA HIS A 86 -0.84 12.81 -8.89
C HIS A 86 0.58 12.81 -8.27
N ALA A 87 1.38 13.84 -8.56
CA ALA A 87 2.68 14.03 -7.92
C ALA A 87 2.54 14.30 -6.42
N ARG A 88 1.60 15.19 -6.04
CA ARG A 88 1.28 15.49 -4.64
C ARG A 88 0.78 14.27 -3.88
N ARG A 89 0.00 13.39 -4.52
CA ARG A 89 -0.45 12.13 -3.91
C ARG A 89 0.68 11.12 -3.72
N ALA A 90 1.54 10.94 -4.72
CA ALA A 90 2.71 10.05 -4.58
C ALA A 90 3.65 10.51 -3.45
N VAL A 91 3.71 11.82 -3.19
CA VAL A 91 4.46 12.40 -2.05
C VAL A 91 3.64 12.39 -0.75
N GLY A 92 2.31 12.39 -0.83
CA GLY A 92 1.35 12.48 0.28
C GLY A 92 0.76 11.15 0.74
N GLU A 93 1.26 10.02 0.24
CA GLU A 93 0.78 8.68 0.56
C GLU A 93 1.96 7.75 0.87
N VAL A 94 1.79 6.86 1.85
CA VAL A 94 2.77 5.84 2.21
C VAL A 94 2.13 4.46 2.29
N ALA A 95 2.84 3.43 1.81
CA ALA A 95 2.37 2.06 1.87
C ALA A 95 2.23 1.58 3.32
N VAL A 96 1.10 0.96 3.63
CA VAL A 96 0.81 0.36 4.94
C VAL A 96 0.18 -1.02 4.73
N PRO A 97 0.04 -1.85 5.79
CA PRO A 97 -0.64 -3.13 5.65
C PRO A 97 -2.04 -2.96 5.03
N TYR A 98 -2.27 -3.74 3.97
CA TYR A 98 -3.54 -3.81 3.25
C TYR A 98 -4.00 -2.51 2.56
N GLY A 99 -3.11 -1.53 2.36
CA GLY A 99 -3.49 -0.28 1.71
C GLY A 99 -2.42 0.80 1.76
N ILE A 100 -2.87 2.05 1.83
CA ILE A 100 -2.04 3.25 1.92
C ILE A 100 -2.52 4.16 3.06
N CYS A 101 -1.61 4.97 3.59
CA CYS A 101 -1.88 5.99 4.58
C CYS A 101 -1.66 7.38 3.97
N THR A 102 -2.59 8.30 4.26
CA THR A 102 -2.59 9.70 3.78
C THR A 102 -2.29 10.71 4.89
N GLU A 103 -1.87 10.25 6.08
CA GLU A 103 -1.63 11.13 7.21
C GLU A 103 -0.28 11.85 7.04
N PRO A 104 -0.23 13.19 7.00
CA PRO A 104 0.97 13.92 6.60
C PRO A 104 2.23 13.62 7.43
N THR A 105 2.08 13.47 8.74
CA THR A 105 3.22 13.23 9.66
C THR A 105 3.83 11.85 9.43
N ASN A 106 3.00 10.83 9.38
CA ASN A 106 3.39 9.44 9.15
C ASN A 106 3.89 9.26 7.73
N VAL A 107 3.33 9.97 6.74
CA VAL A 107 3.87 9.99 5.38
C VAL A 107 5.28 10.60 5.37
N ALA A 108 5.49 11.74 6.02
CA ALA A 108 6.81 12.36 6.15
C ALA A 108 7.80 11.44 6.88
N ALA A 109 7.33 10.65 7.86
CA ALA A 109 8.09 9.66 8.58
C ALA A 109 8.23 8.31 7.84
N GLY A 110 7.83 8.20 6.58
CA GLY A 110 7.96 6.97 5.78
C GLY A 110 7.15 5.79 6.33
N GLY A 111 6.06 6.06 7.05
CA GLY A 111 5.17 5.07 7.65
C GLY A 111 5.65 4.52 8.99
N GLY A 112 6.72 5.08 9.58
CA GLY A 112 7.36 4.58 10.80
C GLY A 112 6.73 5.05 12.12
N GLU A 113 6.06 6.19 12.14
CA GLU A 113 5.69 6.90 13.38
C GLU A 113 4.18 6.83 13.72
N CYS A 114 3.41 6.00 13.01
CA CYS A 114 1.98 5.88 13.26
C CYS A 114 1.68 5.40 14.71
N PRO A 115 0.90 6.16 15.51
CA PRO A 115 0.58 5.79 16.89
C PRO A 115 -0.35 4.57 16.98
N VAL A 116 -1.12 4.30 15.93
CA VAL A 116 -2.03 3.15 15.81
C VAL A 116 -1.53 2.16 14.76
N ARG A 117 -0.20 1.96 14.72
CA ARG A 117 0.45 1.05 13.77
C ARG A 117 -0.25 -0.31 13.75
N PHE A 118 -0.41 -0.86 12.55
CA PHE A 118 -1.13 -2.13 12.29
C PHE A 118 -2.65 -2.10 12.53
N ARG A 119 -3.23 -1.02 13.05
CA ARG A 119 -4.70 -0.84 13.17
C ARG A 119 -5.26 0.05 12.07
N CYS A 120 -4.70 -0.07 10.86
CA CYS A 120 -4.97 0.85 9.74
C CYS A 120 -6.45 0.83 9.31
N VAL A 121 -7.09 -0.35 9.32
CA VAL A 121 -8.54 -0.51 9.06
C VAL A 121 -9.43 0.27 10.05
N GLY A 122 -8.86 0.78 11.14
CA GLY A 122 -9.52 1.65 12.10
C GLY A 122 -9.28 3.14 11.92
N CYS A 123 -8.41 3.56 10.99
CA CYS A 123 -7.89 4.91 10.90
C CYS A 123 -8.55 5.72 9.77
N ALA A 124 -8.89 6.98 10.05
CA ALA A 124 -9.48 7.91 9.07
C ALA A 124 -8.59 8.19 7.84
N HIS A 125 -7.28 8.02 7.96
CA HIS A 125 -6.31 8.25 6.88
C HIS A 125 -6.02 7.01 6.03
N PHE A 126 -6.58 5.86 6.39
CA PHE A 126 -6.38 4.61 5.66
C PHE A 126 -7.23 4.56 4.40
N ARG A 127 -6.63 4.07 3.32
CA ARG A 127 -7.27 3.86 2.03
C ARG A 127 -6.87 2.48 1.53
N THR A 128 -7.81 1.75 0.96
CA THR A 128 -7.55 0.47 0.27
C THR A 128 -8.13 0.52 -1.14
N ASP A 129 -7.70 -0.40 -1.98
CA ASP A 129 -8.24 -0.63 -3.30
C ASP A 129 -8.52 -2.12 -3.53
N VAL A 130 -9.13 -2.45 -4.66
CA VAL A 130 -9.51 -3.82 -5.04
C VAL A 130 -8.33 -4.80 -5.10
N SER A 131 -7.09 -4.33 -5.30
CA SER A 131 -5.92 -5.20 -5.38
C SER A 131 -5.51 -5.81 -4.03
N PHE A 132 -5.95 -5.20 -2.92
CA PHE A 132 -5.73 -5.71 -1.57
C PHE A 132 -6.83 -6.67 -1.11
N LEU A 133 -7.89 -6.90 -1.90
CA LEU A 133 -8.99 -7.78 -1.52
C LEU A 133 -8.52 -9.18 -1.06
N PRO A 134 -7.65 -9.91 -1.78
CA PRO A 134 -7.18 -11.21 -1.31
C PRO A 134 -6.32 -11.12 -0.04
N ASP A 135 -5.62 -10.00 0.16
CA ASP A 135 -4.79 -9.79 1.37
C ASP A 135 -5.67 -9.50 2.59
N LEU A 136 -6.79 -8.78 2.39
CA LEU A 136 -7.82 -8.56 3.42
C LEU A 136 -8.55 -9.87 3.78
N GLU A 137 -8.84 -10.73 2.80
CA GLU A 137 -9.44 -12.05 3.06
C GLU A 137 -8.50 -12.98 3.83
N ALA A 138 -7.21 -12.98 3.48
CA ALA A 138 -6.18 -13.69 4.23
C ALA A 138 -6.08 -13.15 5.67
N TYR A 139 -6.08 -11.82 5.83
CA TYR A 139 -6.05 -11.18 7.14
C TYR A 139 -7.27 -11.55 7.99
N LEU A 140 -8.48 -11.54 7.43
CA LEU A 140 -9.68 -11.99 8.13
C LEU A 140 -9.56 -13.44 8.57
N SER A 141 -9.08 -14.31 7.69
CA SER A 141 -8.87 -15.74 7.99
C SER A 141 -7.86 -15.92 9.12
N ASP A 142 -6.79 -15.13 9.13
CA ASP A 142 -5.78 -15.13 10.19
C ASP A 142 -6.34 -14.64 11.53
N LEU A 143 -7.18 -13.60 11.55
CA LEU A 143 -7.86 -13.12 12.77
C LEU A 143 -8.77 -14.20 13.37
N LEU A 144 -9.56 -14.87 12.54
CA LEU A 144 -10.47 -15.93 12.99
C LEU A 144 -9.68 -17.14 13.50
N ARG A 145 -8.65 -17.57 12.77
CA ARG A 145 -7.78 -18.66 13.17
C ARG A 145 -7.04 -18.36 14.47
N ASN A 146 -6.55 -17.13 14.65
CA ASN A 146 -5.86 -16.72 15.89
C ASN A 146 -6.82 -16.74 17.08
N ARG A 147 -8.05 -16.25 16.91
CA ARG A 147 -9.10 -16.30 17.93
C ARG A 147 -9.40 -17.73 18.35
N GLU A 148 -9.62 -18.63 17.40
CA GLU A 148 -9.88 -20.05 17.67
C GLU A 148 -8.71 -20.70 18.42
N ARG A 149 -7.47 -20.42 17.99
CA ARG A 149 -6.28 -20.96 18.65
C ARG A 149 -6.15 -20.49 20.10
N LEU A 150 -6.36 -19.19 20.35
CA LEU A 150 -6.29 -18.63 21.71
C LEU A 150 -7.33 -19.24 22.65
N LEU A 151 -8.54 -19.51 22.15
CA LEU A 151 -9.61 -20.12 22.94
C LEU A 151 -9.38 -21.61 23.21
N ALA A 152 -8.84 -22.35 22.23
CA ALA A 152 -8.80 -23.80 22.28
C ALA A 152 -7.49 -24.38 22.86
N THR A 153 -6.34 -23.79 22.56
CA THR A 153 -5.05 -24.49 22.75
C THR A 153 -3.99 -23.71 23.52
N VAL A 154 -4.22 -22.43 23.80
CA VAL A 154 -3.22 -21.59 24.49
C VAL A 154 -3.43 -21.67 25.99
N GLU A 155 -2.48 -22.30 26.68
CA GLU A 155 -2.31 -22.16 28.13
C GLU A 155 -1.46 -20.92 28.40
N ALA A 156 -2.12 -19.85 28.85
CA ALA A 156 -1.51 -18.59 29.22
C ALA A 156 -2.42 -17.90 30.25
N ASP A 157 -1.86 -16.94 30.98
CA ASP A 157 -2.61 -16.11 31.91
C ASP A 157 -3.73 -15.34 31.20
N GLN A 158 -4.81 -15.07 31.93
CA GLN A 158 -6.00 -14.44 31.36
C GLN A 158 -5.71 -13.06 30.75
N TRP A 159 -4.89 -12.24 31.40
CA TRP A 159 -4.53 -10.92 30.90
C TRP A 159 -3.83 -11.00 29.52
N ALA A 160 -2.95 -11.98 29.33
CA ALA A 160 -2.23 -12.17 28.06
C ALA A 160 -3.17 -12.67 26.95
N LYS A 161 -4.15 -13.51 27.30
CA LYS A 161 -5.20 -13.95 26.37
C LYS A 161 -6.07 -12.79 25.94
N ASP A 162 -6.46 -11.92 26.86
CA ASP A 162 -7.31 -10.76 26.58
C ASP A 162 -6.60 -9.75 25.67
N GLU A 163 -5.31 -9.48 25.89
CA GLU A 163 -4.52 -8.58 25.03
C GLU A 163 -4.24 -9.16 23.64
N ALA A 164 -3.98 -10.47 23.54
CA ALA A 164 -3.73 -11.15 22.27
C ALA A 164 -5.00 -11.40 21.45
N MET A 165 -6.18 -11.37 22.09
CA MET A 165 -7.46 -11.66 21.46
C MET A 165 -7.75 -10.65 20.35
N PRO A 166 -7.98 -11.11 19.10
CA PRO A 166 -8.46 -10.23 18.04
C PRO A 166 -9.77 -9.54 18.43
N SER A 167 -9.84 -8.23 18.23
CA SER A 167 -11.03 -7.45 18.58
C SER A 167 -12.22 -7.81 17.68
N ASP A 168 -13.41 -7.96 18.26
CA ASP A 168 -14.65 -8.10 17.51
C ASP A 168 -14.93 -6.91 16.59
N GLU A 169 -14.48 -5.71 16.97
CA GLU A 169 -14.61 -4.51 16.13
C GLU A 169 -13.70 -4.61 14.90
N GLU A 170 -12.46 -5.07 15.07
CA GLU A 170 -11.51 -5.27 13.97
C GLU A 170 -12.04 -6.31 12.97
N ILE A 171 -12.50 -7.46 13.46
CA ILE A 171 -13.12 -8.50 12.62
C ILE A 171 -14.34 -7.94 11.86
N ARG A 172 -15.22 -7.21 12.55
CA ARG A 172 -16.42 -6.61 11.92
C ARG A 172 -16.05 -5.58 10.84
N ARG A 173 -15.02 -4.76 11.07
CA ARG A 173 -14.55 -3.76 10.09
C ARG A 173 -13.96 -4.42 8.85
N VAL A 174 -13.07 -5.40 9.04
CA VAL A 174 -12.46 -6.13 7.92
C VAL A 174 -13.54 -6.86 7.10
N ARG A 175 -14.49 -7.54 7.75
CA ARG A 175 -15.64 -8.18 7.07
C ARG A 175 -16.44 -7.18 6.25
N ARG A 176 -16.82 -6.05 6.84
CA ARG A 176 -17.57 -4.98 6.16
C ARG A 176 -16.83 -4.47 4.93
N LEU A 177 -15.52 -4.21 5.07
CA LEU A 177 -14.68 -3.73 3.99
C LEU A 177 -14.63 -4.73 2.83
N ILE A 178 -14.39 -6.02 3.12
CA ILE A 178 -14.42 -7.10 2.11
C ILE A 178 -15.78 -7.16 1.42
N THR A 179 -16.87 -7.14 2.18
CA THR A 179 -18.23 -7.19 1.62
C THR A 179 -18.50 -6.01 0.69
N ARG A 180 -18.08 -4.79 1.07
CA ARG A 180 -18.25 -3.59 0.24
C ARG A 180 -17.42 -3.66 -1.03
N ILE A 181 -16.15 -4.02 -0.94
CA ILE A 181 -15.28 -4.18 -2.11
C ILE A 181 -15.86 -5.23 -3.08
N LYS A 182 -16.34 -6.36 -2.56
CA LYS A 182 -16.96 -7.41 -3.39
C LYS A 182 -18.26 -6.96 -4.03
N ALA A 183 -19.13 -6.25 -3.31
CA ALA A 183 -20.37 -5.73 -3.86
C ALA A 183 -20.09 -4.81 -5.05
N ASP A 184 -19.15 -3.90 -4.89
CA ASP A 184 -18.76 -2.95 -5.93
C ASP A 184 -18.08 -3.59 -7.14
N VAL A 185 -17.26 -4.64 -6.94
CA VAL A 185 -16.73 -5.44 -8.05
C VAL A 185 -17.85 -6.21 -8.73
N ASN A 186 -18.87 -6.65 -7.98
CA ASN A 186 -19.99 -7.41 -8.51
C ASN A 186 -20.96 -6.58 -9.36
N GLU A 187 -21.01 -5.27 -9.15
CA GLU A 187 -21.81 -4.33 -9.94
C GLU A 187 -21.20 -3.98 -11.31
N LEU A 188 -19.92 -4.34 -11.54
CA LEU A 188 -19.25 -4.13 -12.83
C LEU A 188 -19.74 -5.13 -13.88
N ASP A 189 -19.71 -4.69 -15.14
CA ASP A 189 -19.91 -5.59 -16.27
C ASP A 189 -18.75 -6.59 -16.43
N ASP A 190 -18.96 -7.60 -17.27
CA ASP A 190 -17.99 -8.70 -17.43
C ASP A 190 -16.64 -8.22 -18.02
N ASP A 191 -16.68 -7.23 -18.90
CA ASP A 191 -15.47 -6.68 -19.55
C ASP A 191 -14.67 -5.82 -18.57
N GLU A 192 -15.34 -4.96 -17.80
CA GLU A 192 -14.76 -4.14 -16.74
C GLU A 192 -14.18 -5.00 -15.61
N ARG A 193 -14.90 -6.07 -15.23
CA ARG A 193 -14.43 -7.03 -14.22
C ARG A 193 -13.16 -7.73 -14.68
N ALA A 194 -13.14 -8.30 -15.88
CA ALA A 194 -11.96 -8.99 -16.42
C ALA A 194 -10.75 -8.05 -16.48
N GLN A 195 -10.97 -6.80 -16.88
CA GLN A 195 -9.97 -5.75 -16.91
C GLN A 195 -9.41 -5.41 -15.53
N ILE A 196 -10.26 -5.33 -14.50
CA ILE A 196 -9.83 -5.09 -13.12
C ILE A 196 -9.09 -6.30 -12.55
N GLU A 197 -9.54 -7.53 -12.81
CA GLU A 197 -8.86 -8.75 -12.37
C GLU A 197 -7.44 -8.87 -12.97
N GLN A 198 -7.29 -8.51 -14.25
CA GLN A 198 -5.98 -8.45 -14.90
C GLN A 198 -5.08 -7.38 -14.29
N ALA A 199 -5.64 -6.20 -13.99
CA ALA A 199 -4.92 -5.11 -13.33
C ALA A 199 -4.47 -5.52 -11.92
N VAL A 200 -5.36 -6.11 -11.13
CA VAL A 200 -5.07 -6.66 -9.79
C VAL A 200 -3.95 -7.69 -9.86
N THR A 201 -4.00 -8.63 -10.82
CA THR A 201 -2.96 -9.64 -11.01
C THR A 201 -1.60 -9.01 -11.30
N THR A 202 -1.59 -7.99 -12.17
CA THR A 202 -0.38 -7.24 -12.52
C THR A 202 0.20 -6.52 -11.31
N ILE A 203 -0.62 -5.78 -10.56
CA ILE A 203 -0.19 -5.06 -9.35
C ILE A 203 0.32 -6.03 -8.28
N ARG A 204 -0.41 -7.13 -8.01
CA ARG A 204 -0.02 -8.12 -7.00
C ARG A 204 1.29 -8.81 -7.34
N ARG A 205 1.47 -9.25 -8.59
CA ARG A 205 2.75 -9.82 -9.05
C ARG A 205 3.88 -8.85 -8.82
N ALA A 206 3.65 -7.59 -9.13
CA ALA A 206 4.64 -6.55 -9.09
C ALA A 206 4.92 -6.05 -7.65
N ARG A 207 3.95 -6.18 -6.73
CA ARG A 207 4.11 -6.01 -5.28
C ARG A 207 4.93 -7.17 -4.70
N ASN A 208 4.58 -8.41 -5.05
CA ASN A 208 5.26 -9.62 -4.59
C ASN A 208 6.70 -9.74 -5.11
N SER A 209 6.97 -9.26 -6.33
CA SER A 209 8.34 -9.24 -6.87
C SER A 209 9.25 -8.24 -6.13
N VAL A 210 8.68 -7.17 -5.57
CA VAL A 210 9.39 -6.21 -4.71
C VAL A 210 9.52 -6.74 -3.28
N ILE A 211 8.59 -7.58 -2.80
CA ILE A 211 8.66 -8.22 -1.47
C ILE A 211 9.87 -9.19 -1.35
N ASN A 212 10.41 -9.70 -2.46
CA ASN A 212 11.71 -10.41 -2.47
C ASN A 212 12.92 -9.51 -2.13
N LEU A 213 12.71 -8.20 -1.92
CA LEU A 213 13.69 -7.26 -1.35
C LEU A 213 13.44 -6.96 0.14
N GLY A 214 12.82 -7.88 0.88
CA GLY A 214 12.85 -7.86 2.35
C GLY A 214 11.86 -6.90 2.99
N ILE A 215 10.63 -6.81 2.48
CA ILE A 215 9.52 -6.30 3.30
C ILE A 215 9.19 -7.40 4.32
N PRO A 216 9.30 -7.15 5.63
CA PRO A 216 9.00 -8.18 6.63
C PRO A 216 7.58 -8.68 6.43
N HIS A 217 7.40 -9.99 6.30
CA HIS A 217 6.13 -10.63 6.62
C HIS A 217 5.85 -10.33 8.09
N LEU A 218 5.05 -9.30 8.34
CA LEU A 218 4.62 -8.94 9.68
C LEU A 218 3.63 -10.03 10.14
N ARG A 219 4.16 -11.08 10.76
CA ARG A 219 3.46 -11.66 11.92
C ARG A 219 3.18 -10.49 12.84
N GLN A 220 1.93 -10.33 13.30
CA GLN A 220 1.56 -9.33 14.29
C GLN A 220 2.70 -9.20 15.33
N PRO A 221 3.41 -8.06 15.38
CA PRO A 221 4.25 -7.82 16.53
C PRO A 221 3.32 -7.69 17.73
N LEU A 222 3.66 -8.40 18.79
CA LEU A 222 3.07 -8.18 20.10
C LEU A 222 3.14 -6.67 20.41
N PRO A 223 2.09 -6.08 21.01
CA PRO A 223 2.12 -4.67 21.37
C PRO A 223 3.39 -4.36 22.18
N ASP A 224 4.11 -3.30 21.78
CA ASP A 224 5.34 -2.87 22.44
C ASP A 224 4.96 -2.24 23.79
N ILE A 225 4.89 -3.07 24.84
CA ILE A 225 4.67 -2.61 26.21
C ILE A 225 6.00 -2.00 26.69
N ARG A 226 6.22 -0.73 26.40
CA ARG A 226 7.14 0.10 27.17
C ARG A 226 6.34 0.83 28.23
N PRO A 227 6.37 0.42 29.51
CA PRO A 227 5.93 1.30 30.58
C PRO A 227 6.95 2.44 30.69
N ASP A 228 6.43 3.67 30.75
CA ASP A 228 7.19 4.88 31.05
C ASP A 228 8.15 4.65 32.22
N ARG A 229 9.45 4.88 32.02
CA ARG A 229 10.36 5.13 33.16
C ARG A 229 10.05 6.54 33.65
N SER A 230 9.25 6.62 34.69
CA SER A 230 9.15 7.84 35.50
C SER A 230 10.48 8.05 36.23
N ALA A 231 11.02 9.27 36.09
CA ALA A 231 12.05 9.99 36.85
C ALA A 231 13.19 9.16 37.50
#